data_AF-A0A5C4MPZ7-F1
#
_entry.id   AF-A0A5C4MPZ7-F1
#
_cell.length_a   1.000
_cell.length_b   1.000
_cell.length_c   1.000
_cell.angle_alpha   90.00
_cell.angle_beta   90.00
_cell.angle_gamma   90.00
#
_symmetry.space_group_name_H-M   'P 1'
#
loop_
_entity.id
_entity.type
_entity.pdbx_description
1 polymer ?
#
loop_
_entity_poly.entity_id
_entity_poly.type
_entity_poly.pdbx_seq_one_letter_code
_entity_poly.pdbx_strand_id
1 'polypeptide(L)'
;MTVVRVAAVQLAATEDVAANLASAVRLVEEAVAQGAQLVVLPEFGNHVSWYADRDHARRMAQTLDGDFVRTLASTAAEHRLHLLVNCTLSREDGRTTGSNILIGPDGAILATSDKQVLMGSERDHLDPATEASPVVDTELGRLGLYSCMDGVINETPRMLAVDGAQVLLNSLNSFALDEASLHVPVRAVENRVWVIAANKVGPLVPEHSIEAVATAVGVPVERLHGAGESQIVAPDGTVVARGPLSGEAVVVADIDVSLADDKRRPDGTDVLAVRRPELYGPIVAPPHGRRAPAGAPEVVAAVVCPGEGDDVLALVRDAVAGGAQLVVLPELAAWSGGVAGEGSTPSFATDALRDALAGSSATAVTSVREDDQHVGLAVDAGGVVLRQPQLHASVRHAAWATRLGDALEVVDLPWGRLAVVVGDDALHPETFRLASLQDADVVAVPFTTAAAHDLDLLLLERSAENRLNVVVASRPGPHGAGMLVPLSADFTLWSGGWQFAGVISRPRPVLADGPLTMATLSPEQASNRLVSRGTDVVDGRPWALAETLVRPSELSDASI
;
A
#
# COMPACT_ATOMS: atom_id res chain seq x y z
N MET A 1 -16.64 -7.96 -25.58
CA MET A 1 -15.76 -8.98 -24.98
C MET A 1 -15.13 -8.32 -23.76
N THR A 2 -15.10 -8.97 -22.59
CA THR A 2 -14.49 -8.42 -21.36
C THR A 2 -13.03 -8.85 -21.20
N VAL A 3 -12.59 -9.85 -21.97
CA VAL A 3 -11.20 -10.30 -22.01
C VAL A 3 -10.40 -9.40 -22.94
N VAL A 4 -9.33 -8.82 -22.40
CA VAL A 4 -8.40 -7.92 -23.10
C VAL A 4 -6.98 -8.48 -22.95
N ARG A 5 -6.21 -8.49 -24.03
CA ARG A 5 -4.79 -8.82 -23.95
C ARG A 5 -3.97 -7.57 -23.66
N VAL A 6 -3.20 -7.59 -22.59
CA VAL A 6 -2.45 -6.43 -22.10
C VAL A 6 -0.96 -6.73 -21.99
N ALA A 7 -0.13 -5.68 -22.01
CA ALA A 7 1.31 -5.79 -21.84
C ALA A 7 1.88 -4.77 -20.84
N ALA A 8 2.73 -5.25 -19.94
CA ALA A 8 3.65 -4.41 -19.18
C ALA A 8 5.05 -4.52 -19.79
N VAL A 9 5.60 -3.40 -20.27
CA VAL A 9 6.91 -3.37 -20.92
C VAL A 9 8.00 -3.07 -19.91
N GLN A 10 9.08 -3.82 -19.98
CA GLN A 10 10.29 -3.61 -19.21
C GLN A 10 11.37 -3.05 -20.13
N LEU A 11 11.79 -1.81 -19.87
CA LEU A 11 12.66 -1.02 -20.74
C LEU A 11 13.84 -0.43 -19.95
N ALA A 12 15.01 -0.35 -20.57
CA ALA A 12 16.10 0.49 -20.10
C ALA A 12 16.06 1.86 -20.79
N ALA A 13 16.12 2.94 -20.01
CA ALA A 13 16.23 4.29 -20.54
C ALA A 13 17.66 4.81 -20.33
N THR A 14 18.17 5.55 -21.32
CA THR A 14 19.49 6.18 -21.34
C THR A 14 19.36 7.71 -21.34
N GLU A 15 20.47 8.42 -21.49
CA GLU A 15 20.47 9.89 -21.64
C GLU A 15 20.08 10.33 -23.08
N ASP A 16 19.98 9.41 -24.04
CA ASP A 16 19.61 9.71 -25.43
C ASP A 16 18.11 9.49 -25.67
N VAL A 17 17.37 10.59 -25.79
CA VAL A 17 15.92 10.58 -26.03
C VAL A 17 15.54 9.85 -27.33
N ALA A 18 16.34 9.98 -28.39
CA ALA A 18 16.05 9.36 -29.68
C ALA A 18 16.27 7.85 -29.63
N ALA A 19 17.33 7.40 -28.95
CA ALA A 19 17.58 5.99 -28.71
C ALA A 19 16.47 5.36 -27.84
N ASN A 20 16.05 6.07 -26.80
CA ASN A 20 14.97 5.63 -25.92
C ASN A 20 13.64 5.51 -26.66
N LEU A 21 13.31 6.47 -27.53
CA LEU A 21 12.12 6.42 -28.39
C LEU A 21 12.14 5.21 -29.33
N ALA A 22 13.28 4.95 -29.98
CA ALA A 22 13.43 3.79 -30.85
C ALA A 22 13.25 2.46 -30.10
N SER A 23 13.79 2.36 -28.87
CA SER A 23 13.57 1.18 -28.01
C SER A 23 12.12 1.05 -27.56
N ALA A 24 11.46 2.16 -27.19
CA ALA A 24 10.06 2.16 -26.81
C ALA A 24 9.16 1.68 -27.96
N VAL A 25 9.33 2.21 -29.18
CA VAL A 25 8.58 1.79 -30.37
C VAL A 25 8.80 0.30 -30.65
N ARG A 26 10.05 -0.17 -30.65
CA ARG A 26 10.37 -1.59 -30.88
C ARG A 26 9.67 -2.51 -29.86
N LEU A 27 9.68 -2.17 -28.57
CA LEU A 27 9.05 -2.99 -27.54
C LEU A 27 7.52 -2.92 -27.60
N VAL A 28 6.94 -1.78 -28.01
CA VAL A 28 5.51 -1.66 -28.30
C VAL A 28 5.13 -2.56 -29.48
N GLU A 29 5.89 -2.53 -30.58
CA GLU A 29 5.68 -3.41 -31.74
C GLU A 29 5.81 -4.89 -31.36
N GLU A 30 6.73 -5.25 -30.46
CA GLU A 30 6.83 -6.61 -29.93
C GLU A 30 5.59 -7.00 -29.10
N ALA A 31 5.03 -6.09 -28.31
CA ALA A 31 3.77 -6.31 -27.60
C ALA A 31 2.59 -6.48 -28.57
N VAL A 32 2.55 -5.69 -29.64
CA VAL A 32 1.56 -5.80 -30.72
C VAL A 32 1.67 -7.14 -31.44
N ALA A 33 2.89 -7.60 -31.74
CA ALA A 33 3.12 -8.91 -32.34
C ALA A 33 2.62 -10.05 -31.44
N GLN A 34 2.57 -9.83 -30.13
CA GLN A 34 1.97 -10.74 -29.15
C GLN A 34 0.46 -10.51 -28.94
N GLY A 35 -0.17 -9.59 -29.67
CA GLY A 35 -1.61 -9.34 -29.66
C GLY A 35 -2.09 -8.39 -28.56
N ALA A 36 -1.20 -7.62 -27.92
CA ALA A 36 -1.59 -6.66 -26.89
C ALA A 36 -2.46 -5.53 -27.47
N GLN A 37 -3.53 -5.20 -26.76
CA GLN A 37 -4.47 -4.11 -27.06
C GLN A 37 -4.25 -2.88 -26.17
N LEU A 38 -3.61 -3.10 -25.02
CA LEU A 38 -3.18 -2.07 -24.06
C LEU A 38 -1.73 -2.34 -23.66
N VAL A 39 -0.87 -1.34 -23.81
CA VAL A 39 0.56 -1.43 -23.48
C VAL A 39 0.91 -0.34 -22.48
N VAL A 40 1.62 -0.71 -21.40
CA VAL A 40 2.13 0.22 -20.40
C VAL A 40 3.66 0.27 -20.47
N LEU A 41 4.22 1.47 -20.61
CA LEU A 41 5.66 1.72 -20.57
C LEU A 41 6.11 2.22 -19.17
N PRO A 42 7.38 2.01 -18.79
CA PRO A 42 7.92 2.49 -17.52
C PRO A 42 7.96 4.02 -17.37
N GLU A 43 8.18 4.47 -16.14
CA GLU A 43 8.27 5.89 -15.78
C GLU A 43 9.53 6.55 -16.35
N PHE A 44 9.45 7.80 -16.81
CA PHE A 44 10.55 8.52 -17.48
C PHE A 44 11.14 7.71 -18.64
N GLY A 45 10.29 7.22 -19.55
CA GLY A 45 10.71 6.46 -20.72
C GLY A 45 11.51 7.29 -21.73
N ASN A 46 11.49 8.62 -21.64
CA ASN A 46 12.25 9.50 -22.53
C ASN A 46 13.71 9.69 -22.11
N HIS A 47 14.04 9.61 -20.82
CA HIS A 47 15.37 9.96 -20.30
C HIS A 47 15.58 9.35 -18.89
N VAL A 48 16.82 9.11 -18.47
CA VAL A 48 17.11 8.76 -17.06
C VAL A 48 16.63 9.89 -16.13
N SER A 49 15.92 9.60 -15.04
CA SER A 49 15.41 10.66 -14.14
C SER A 49 16.50 11.23 -13.23
N TRP A 50 17.53 11.82 -13.85
CA TRP A 50 18.72 12.37 -13.22
C TRP A 50 19.10 13.67 -13.91
N TYR A 51 18.92 14.79 -13.22
CA TYR A 51 19.13 16.12 -13.77
C TYR A 51 20.23 16.85 -13.03
N ALA A 52 20.96 17.73 -13.73
CA ALA A 52 21.96 18.59 -13.10
C ALA A 52 21.28 19.75 -12.35
N ASP A 53 20.19 20.27 -12.94
CA ASP A 53 19.39 21.39 -12.45
C ASP A 53 18.01 21.37 -13.14
N ARG A 54 17.14 22.31 -12.76
CA ARG A 54 15.81 22.48 -13.37
C ARG A 54 15.87 22.81 -14.86
N ASP A 55 16.91 23.49 -15.33
CA ASP A 55 17.04 23.82 -16.75
C ASP A 55 17.45 22.59 -17.56
N HIS A 56 18.22 21.66 -16.99
CA HIS A 56 18.48 20.36 -17.59
C HIS A 56 17.19 19.55 -17.71
N ALA A 57 16.39 19.49 -16.64
CA ALA A 57 15.07 18.84 -16.69
C ALA A 57 14.18 19.45 -17.77
N ARG A 58 14.12 20.78 -17.89
CA ARG A 58 13.38 21.47 -18.96
C ARG A 58 13.89 21.15 -20.36
N ARG A 59 15.21 21.06 -20.56
CA ARG A 59 15.79 20.69 -21.87
C ARG A 59 15.45 19.25 -22.28
N MET A 60 15.39 18.34 -21.31
CA MET A 60 15.03 16.93 -21.54
C MET A 60 13.52 16.69 -21.57
N ALA A 61 12.72 17.66 -21.13
CA ALA A 61 11.28 17.57 -21.12
C ALA A 61 10.72 17.51 -22.55
N GLN A 62 9.72 16.66 -22.74
CA GLN A 62 8.96 16.54 -23.98
C GLN A 62 7.78 17.52 -23.97
N THR A 63 7.15 17.71 -25.13
CA THR A 63 5.85 18.39 -25.25
C THR A 63 4.83 17.40 -25.80
N LEU A 64 3.54 17.66 -25.58
CA LEU A 64 2.46 16.79 -26.07
C LEU A 64 2.40 16.73 -27.61
N ASP A 65 2.85 17.80 -28.27
CA ASP A 65 3.05 17.89 -29.70
C ASP A 65 4.51 17.63 -30.10
N GLY A 66 5.36 17.09 -29.23
CA GLY A 66 6.76 16.81 -29.51
C GLY A 66 6.95 15.58 -30.38
N ASP A 67 8.15 15.41 -30.96
CA ASP A 67 8.47 14.25 -31.79
C ASP A 67 8.30 12.91 -31.05
N PHE A 68 8.73 12.87 -29.78
CA PHE A 68 8.58 11.71 -28.91
C PHE A 68 7.11 11.27 -28.77
N VAL A 69 6.24 12.20 -28.38
CA VAL A 69 4.81 11.90 -28.16
C VAL A 69 4.09 11.62 -29.48
N ARG A 70 4.37 12.39 -30.55
CA ARG A 70 3.76 12.17 -31.88
C ARG A 70 4.14 10.84 -32.50
N THR A 71 5.38 10.39 -32.31
CA THR A 71 5.83 9.09 -32.82
C THR A 71 5.08 7.97 -32.12
N LEU A 72 5.02 7.99 -30.79
CA LEU A 72 4.25 7.01 -30.01
C LEU A 72 2.74 7.05 -30.32
N ALA A 73 2.19 8.25 -30.54
CA ALA A 73 0.81 8.42 -30.99
C ALA A 73 0.55 7.80 -32.37
N SER A 74 1.50 7.98 -33.30
CA SER A 74 1.43 7.37 -34.63
C SER A 74 1.53 5.84 -34.55
N THR A 75 2.44 5.31 -33.73
CA THR A 75 2.57 3.87 -33.47
C THR A 75 1.28 3.30 -32.87
N ALA A 76 0.67 3.99 -31.90
CA ALA A 76 -0.60 3.57 -31.30
C ALA A 76 -1.74 3.54 -32.34
N ALA A 77 -1.82 4.55 -33.21
CA ALA A 77 -2.81 4.63 -34.29
C ALA A 77 -2.61 3.54 -35.36
N GLU A 78 -1.36 3.31 -35.79
CA GLU A 78 -1.00 2.30 -36.77
C GLU A 78 -1.43 0.89 -36.34
N HIS A 79 -1.20 0.57 -35.06
CA HIS A 79 -1.50 -0.72 -34.49
C HIS A 79 -2.85 -0.81 -33.77
N ARG A 80 -3.60 0.30 -33.70
CA ARG A 80 -4.92 0.40 -33.05
C ARG A 80 -4.92 -0.07 -31.59
N LEU A 81 -3.97 0.39 -30.80
CA LEU A 81 -3.81 0.01 -29.38
C LEU A 81 -3.90 1.23 -28.45
N HIS A 82 -4.21 0.97 -27.18
CA HIS A 82 -4.04 1.94 -26.10
C HIS A 82 -2.60 1.89 -25.57
N LEU A 83 -1.95 3.04 -25.46
CA LEU A 83 -0.57 3.14 -24.99
C LEU A 83 -0.49 4.10 -23.81
N LEU A 84 -0.03 3.60 -22.66
CA LEU A 84 0.42 4.46 -21.58
C LEU A 84 1.94 4.65 -21.70
N VAL A 85 2.36 5.90 -21.84
CA VAL A 85 3.76 6.31 -21.72
C VAL A 85 3.91 7.30 -20.58
N ASN A 86 5.06 7.28 -19.93
CA ASN A 86 5.43 8.30 -18.97
C ASN A 86 6.75 8.98 -19.38
N CYS A 87 6.80 10.30 -19.27
CA CYS A 87 7.99 11.09 -19.58
C CYS A 87 8.08 12.35 -18.73
N THR A 88 9.26 12.96 -18.70
CA THR A 88 9.40 14.35 -18.26
C THR A 88 8.69 15.25 -19.26
N LEU A 89 7.72 16.04 -18.81
CA LEU A 89 6.83 16.81 -19.67
C LEU A 89 6.88 18.30 -19.30
N SER A 90 7.01 19.14 -20.32
CA SER A 90 6.85 20.59 -20.21
C SER A 90 5.36 20.93 -20.32
N ARG A 91 4.83 21.61 -19.31
CA ARG A 91 3.45 22.09 -19.27
C ARG A 91 3.38 23.52 -19.80
N GLU A 92 2.22 23.90 -20.35
CA GLU A 92 1.99 25.25 -20.91
C GLU A 92 2.06 26.36 -19.85
N ASP A 93 1.81 26.03 -18.59
CA ASP A 93 1.93 26.91 -17.42
C ASP A 93 3.38 27.14 -16.97
N GLY A 94 4.35 26.55 -17.66
CA GLY A 94 5.78 26.64 -17.37
C GLY A 94 6.30 25.62 -16.36
N ARG A 95 5.45 24.73 -15.82
CA ARG A 95 5.88 23.61 -14.97
C ARG A 95 6.63 22.55 -15.78
N THR A 96 7.46 21.78 -15.08
CA THR A 96 8.13 20.59 -15.60
C THR A 96 7.80 19.42 -14.71
N THR A 97 7.16 18.39 -15.24
CA THR A 97 6.52 17.32 -14.45
C THR A 97 7.01 15.96 -14.89
N GLY A 98 6.91 14.94 -14.03
CA GLY A 98 6.88 13.54 -14.46
C GLY A 98 5.43 13.18 -14.77
N SER A 99 5.12 12.80 -16.01
CA SER A 99 3.75 12.72 -16.49
C SER A 99 3.45 11.44 -17.24
N ASN A 100 2.34 10.80 -16.87
CA ASN A 100 1.66 9.80 -17.67
C ASN A 100 0.88 10.46 -18.81
N ILE A 101 0.89 9.84 -20.00
CA ILE A 101 0.13 10.22 -21.19
C ILE A 101 -0.54 8.95 -21.71
N LEU A 102 -1.86 8.89 -21.63
CA LEU A 102 -2.65 7.80 -22.21
C LEU A 102 -3.03 8.18 -23.64
N ILE A 103 -2.61 7.36 -24.59
CA ILE A 103 -2.85 7.52 -26.02
C ILE A 103 -3.84 6.44 -26.46
N GLY A 104 -4.86 6.84 -27.21
CA GLY A 104 -5.89 5.97 -27.76
C GLY A 104 -5.51 5.31 -29.08
N PRO A 105 -6.35 4.38 -29.56
CA PRO A 105 -6.08 3.57 -30.76
C PRO A 105 -6.19 4.34 -32.08
N ASP A 106 -6.57 5.61 -32.05
CA ASP A 106 -6.55 6.55 -33.16
C ASP A 106 -5.37 7.55 -33.08
N GLY A 107 -4.52 7.42 -32.06
CA GLY A 107 -3.41 8.32 -31.77
C GLY A 107 -3.81 9.57 -30.98
N ALA A 108 -5.07 9.72 -30.58
CA ALA A 108 -5.49 10.83 -29.74
C ALA A 108 -4.95 10.66 -28.30
N ILE A 109 -4.50 11.76 -27.69
CA ILE A 109 -4.21 11.79 -26.25
C ILE A 109 -5.56 11.80 -25.52
N LEU A 110 -5.86 10.72 -24.80
CA LEU A 110 -7.10 10.56 -24.04
C LEU A 110 -7.01 11.24 -22.67
N ALA A 111 -5.84 11.19 -22.03
CA ALA A 111 -5.61 11.81 -20.74
C ALA A 111 -4.12 12.04 -20.48
N THR A 112 -3.82 12.97 -19.57
CA THR A 112 -2.51 13.10 -18.94
C THR A 112 -2.66 13.13 -17.43
N SER A 113 -1.68 12.61 -16.70
CA SER A 113 -1.60 12.74 -15.24
C SER A 113 -0.18 13.08 -14.82
N ASP A 114 -0.03 14.16 -14.06
CA ASP A 114 1.22 14.46 -13.36
C ASP A 114 1.40 13.48 -12.17
N LYS A 115 2.64 13.15 -11.81
CA LYS A 115 2.97 12.40 -10.59
C LYS A 115 2.61 13.22 -9.35
N GLN A 116 1.91 12.61 -8.40
CA GLN A 116 1.42 13.34 -7.22
C GLN A 116 2.46 13.37 -6.10
N VAL A 117 3.14 12.26 -5.87
CA VAL A 117 4.17 12.11 -4.82
C VAL A 117 5.55 12.02 -5.44
N LEU A 118 6.33 13.10 -5.34
CA LEU A 118 7.70 13.14 -5.86
C LEU A 118 8.69 12.49 -4.87
N MET A 119 9.65 11.74 -5.42
CA MET A 119 10.66 11.01 -4.64
C MET A 119 12.05 11.64 -4.77
N GLY A 120 12.69 11.92 -3.63
CA GLY A 120 14.11 12.32 -3.59
C GLY A 120 14.45 13.52 -4.48
N SER A 121 15.37 13.31 -5.43
CA SER A 121 15.87 14.35 -6.36
C SER A 121 14.81 14.86 -7.34
N GLU A 122 13.72 14.13 -7.57
CA GLU A 122 12.61 14.60 -8.41
C GLU A 122 12.10 15.96 -7.90
N ARG A 123 12.05 16.15 -6.58
CA ARG A 123 11.58 17.39 -5.95
C ARG A 123 12.47 18.60 -6.21
N ASP A 124 13.73 18.38 -6.54
CA ASP A 124 14.68 19.46 -6.85
C ASP A 124 14.48 19.98 -8.28
N HIS A 125 13.85 19.17 -9.15
CA HIS A 125 13.87 19.37 -10.59
C HIS A 125 12.48 19.48 -11.22
N LEU A 126 11.48 18.83 -10.62
CA LEU A 126 10.13 18.67 -11.13
C LEU A 126 9.11 19.34 -10.21
N ASP A 127 7.94 19.64 -10.77
CA ASP A 127 6.78 20.16 -10.08
C ASP A 127 5.77 19.00 -9.86
N PRO A 128 5.14 18.90 -8.68
CA PRO A 128 4.15 17.86 -8.41
C PRO A 128 2.83 18.16 -9.14
N ALA A 129 1.96 17.17 -9.17
CA ALA A 129 0.59 17.32 -9.64
C ALA A 129 -0.17 18.41 -8.87
N THR A 130 -1.03 19.14 -9.59
CA THR A 130 -1.99 20.11 -9.03
C THR A 130 -3.43 19.62 -9.15
N GLU A 131 -3.64 18.48 -9.80
CA GLU A 131 -4.94 17.88 -10.06
C GLU A 131 -4.86 16.37 -9.80
N ALA A 132 -5.97 15.77 -9.37
CA ALA A 132 -6.05 14.34 -9.15
C ALA A 132 -5.94 13.58 -10.48
N SER A 133 -5.34 12.39 -10.43
CA SER A 133 -5.22 11.51 -11.60
C SER A 133 -6.59 11.07 -12.12
N PRO A 134 -6.81 11.06 -13.45
CA PRO A 134 -8.12 10.74 -14.02
C PRO A 134 -8.37 9.24 -14.10
N VAL A 135 -9.66 8.87 -14.16
CA VAL A 135 -10.15 7.58 -14.65
C VAL A 135 -10.72 7.79 -16.05
N VAL A 136 -10.27 6.99 -17.02
CA VAL A 136 -10.64 7.13 -18.43
C VAL A 136 -11.50 5.95 -18.86
N ASP A 137 -12.72 6.25 -19.34
CA ASP A 137 -13.59 5.26 -19.97
C ASP A 137 -13.07 4.90 -21.38
N THR A 138 -12.85 3.60 -21.62
CA THR A 138 -12.44 3.06 -22.92
C THR A 138 -13.23 1.80 -23.24
N GLU A 139 -13.13 1.29 -24.48
CA GLU A 139 -13.69 -0.01 -24.82
C GLU A 139 -13.01 -1.19 -24.10
N LEU A 140 -11.85 -0.95 -23.48
CA LEU A 140 -11.10 -1.93 -22.69
C LEU A 140 -11.46 -1.87 -21.19
N GLY A 141 -12.38 -0.99 -20.79
CA GLY A 141 -12.75 -0.73 -19.40
C GLY A 141 -12.27 0.63 -18.89
N ARG A 142 -12.49 0.86 -17.59
CA ARG A 142 -12.09 2.09 -16.90
C ARG A 142 -10.64 2.05 -16.44
N LEU A 143 -9.80 2.90 -17.02
CA LEU A 143 -8.35 2.92 -16.80
C LEU A 143 -7.96 4.04 -15.85
N GLY A 144 -7.33 3.72 -14.72
CA GLY A 144 -6.74 4.69 -13.79
C GLY A 144 -5.23 4.78 -13.93
N LEU A 145 -4.65 5.99 -13.87
CA LEU A 145 -3.23 6.22 -14.15
C LEU A 145 -2.47 6.66 -12.90
N TYR A 146 -1.34 6.03 -12.57
CA TYR A 146 -0.45 6.51 -11.50
C TYR A 146 1.02 6.16 -11.77
N SER A 147 1.95 6.69 -10.97
CA SER A 147 3.39 6.45 -11.19
C SER A 147 4.18 6.22 -9.90
N CYS A 148 4.88 5.09 -9.84
CA CYS A 148 5.95 4.80 -8.88
C CYS A 148 5.55 5.09 -7.43
N MET A 149 6.10 6.14 -6.82
CA MET A 149 5.88 6.50 -5.42
C MET A 149 4.39 6.72 -5.09
N ASP A 150 3.55 7.08 -6.08
CA ASP A 150 2.10 7.15 -5.91
C ASP A 150 1.48 5.82 -5.49
N GLY A 151 2.12 4.67 -5.82
CA GLY A 151 1.69 3.33 -5.46
C GLY A 151 2.42 2.70 -4.28
N VAL A 152 3.43 3.37 -3.71
CA VAL A 152 4.06 2.96 -2.44
C VAL A 152 3.19 3.38 -1.25
N ILE A 153 2.31 4.37 -1.46
CA ILE A 153 1.24 4.74 -0.53
C ILE A 153 -0.13 4.42 -1.16
N ASN A 154 -1.19 4.44 -0.34
CA ASN A 154 -2.50 3.95 -0.76
C ASN A 154 -3.38 4.99 -1.43
N GLU A 155 -3.15 6.28 -1.20
CA GLU A 155 -4.14 7.33 -1.52
C GLU A 155 -4.45 7.37 -3.01
N THR A 156 -3.45 7.47 -3.89
CA THR A 156 -3.68 7.58 -5.33
C THR A 156 -4.39 6.34 -5.92
N PRO A 157 -3.91 5.09 -5.69
CA PRO A 157 -4.63 3.89 -6.13
C PRO A 157 -6.05 3.78 -5.57
N ARG A 158 -6.24 4.13 -4.28
CA ARG A 158 -7.55 4.08 -3.63
C ARG A 158 -8.52 5.09 -4.26
N MET A 159 -8.08 6.32 -4.53
CA MET A 159 -8.91 7.32 -5.20
C MET A 159 -9.36 6.85 -6.57
N LEU A 160 -8.44 6.34 -7.39
CA LEU A 160 -8.76 5.82 -8.73
C LEU A 160 -9.79 4.68 -8.66
N ALA A 161 -9.67 3.79 -7.67
CA ALA A 161 -10.64 2.71 -7.48
C ALA A 161 -12.02 3.21 -7.01
N VAL A 162 -12.05 4.22 -6.12
CA VAL A 162 -13.30 4.88 -5.68
C VAL A 162 -13.98 5.61 -6.84
N ASP A 163 -13.20 6.25 -7.72
CA ASP A 163 -13.68 6.86 -8.96
C ASP A 163 -14.00 5.82 -10.07
N GLY A 164 -13.96 4.52 -9.74
CA GLY A 164 -14.50 3.44 -10.57
C GLY A 164 -13.51 2.73 -11.49
N ALA A 165 -12.20 2.96 -11.36
CA ALA A 165 -11.20 2.25 -12.16
C ALA A 165 -11.35 0.73 -12.03
N GLN A 166 -11.23 0.02 -13.15
CA GLN A 166 -11.19 -1.44 -13.24
C GLN A 166 -9.77 -1.96 -13.45
N VAL A 167 -8.93 -1.15 -14.12
CA VAL A 167 -7.53 -1.45 -14.40
C VAL A 167 -6.70 -0.23 -14.02
N LEU A 168 -5.74 -0.41 -13.12
CA LEU A 168 -4.75 0.61 -12.81
C LEU A 168 -3.49 0.39 -13.63
N LEU A 169 -2.98 1.46 -14.22
CA LEU A 169 -1.79 1.48 -15.05
C LEU A 169 -0.68 2.20 -14.28
N ASN A 170 0.38 1.47 -13.97
CA ASN A 170 1.48 1.94 -13.14
C ASN A 170 2.78 1.99 -13.94
N SER A 171 3.27 3.20 -14.19
CA SER A 171 4.61 3.42 -14.72
C SER A 171 5.60 3.54 -13.56
N LEU A 172 6.62 2.67 -13.52
CA LEU A 172 7.61 2.58 -12.44
C LEU A 172 9.02 2.96 -12.95
N ASN A 173 9.77 3.69 -12.12
CA ASN A 173 11.22 3.91 -12.23
C ASN A 173 11.84 3.54 -10.87
N SER A 174 11.86 2.24 -10.56
CA SER A 174 12.23 1.76 -9.23
C SER A 174 13.30 0.67 -9.27
N PHE A 175 14.30 0.82 -8.41
CA PHE A 175 15.35 -0.17 -8.12
C PHE A 175 14.92 -1.18 -7.04
N ALA A 176 13.71 -1.02 -6.50
CA ALA A 176 13.29 -1.72 -5.31
C ALA A 176 12.56 -3.03 -5.63
N LEU A 177 12.99 -4.11 -4.99
CA LEU A 177 12.47 -5.46 -5.13
C LEU A 177 11.11 -5.64 -4.46
N ASP A 178 10.75 -4.76 -3.53
CA ASP A 178 9.45 -4.74 -2.85
C ASP A 178 8.33 -4.10 -3.65
N GLU A 179 8.62 -3.47 -4.80
CA GLU A 179 7.59 -3.10 -5.78
C GLU A 179 6.81 -4.33 -6.23
N ALA A 180 7.54 -5.31 -6.78
CA ALA A 180 6.93 -6.49 -7.38
C ALA A 180 6.38 -7.46 -6.32
N SER A 181 6.96 -7.45 -5.12
CA SER A 181 6.67 -8.43 -4.07
C SER A 181 5.75 -7.94 -2.96
N LEU A 182 5.42 -6.64 -2.92
CA LEU A 182 4.51 -6.06 -1.93
C LEU A 182 3.65 -4.92 -2.53
N HIS A 183 4.26 -3.81 -2.96
CA HIS A 183 3.53 -2.57 -3.29
C HIS A 183 2.59 -2.72 -4.47
N VAL A 184 3.00 -3.36 -5.57
CA VAL A 184 2.11 -3.54 -6.73
C VAL A 184 0.98 -4.53 -6.43
N PRO A 185 1.23 -5.74 -5.88
CA PRO A 185 0.15 -6.69 -5.63
C PRO A 185 -0.88 -6.22 -4.60
N VAL A 186 -0.44 -5.49 -3.58
CA VAL A 186 -1.37 -5.00 -2.55
C VAL A 186 -2.37 -3.99 -3.11
N ARG A 187 -1.97 -3.12 -4.06
CA ARG A 187 -2.88 -2.17 -4.72
C ARG A 187 -3.98 -2.87 -5.53
N ALA A 188 -3.70 -4.04 -6.09
CA ALA A 188 -4.70 -4.83 -6.80
C ALA A 188 -5.75 -5.41 -5.84
N VAL A 189 -5.30 -6.10 -4.78
CA VAL A 189 -6.20 -6.82 -3.87
C VAL A 189 -6.99 -5.90 -2.93
N GLU A 190 -6.39 -4.80 -2.45
CA GLU A 190 -7.07 -3.88 -1.53
C GLU A 190 -8.20 -3.10 -2.21
N ASN A 191 -8.10 -2.91 -3.53
CA ASN A 191 -9.06 -2.15 -4.35
C ASN A 191 -9.94 -3.06 -5.24
N ARG A 192 -9.62 -4.36 -5.30
CA ARG A 192 -10.28 -5.36 -6.16
C ARG A 192 -10.30 -4.90 -7.62
N VAL A 193 -9.12 -4.57 -8.15
CA VAL A 193 -8.89 -4.11 -9.53
C VAL A 193 -7.68 -4.79 -10.14
N TRP A 194 -7.61 -4.79 -11.47
CA TRP A 194 -6.38 -5.20 -12.16
C TRP A 194 -5.29 -4.15 -12.00
N VAL A 195 -4.03 -4.57 -11.96
CA VAL A 195 -2.87 -3.66 -12.03
C VAL A 195 -1.92 -4.13 -13.13
N ILE A 196 -1.55 -3.21 -14.03
CA ILE A 196 -0.53 -3.42 -15.05
C ILE A 196 0.64 -2.49 -14.72
N ALA A 197 1.74 -3.07 -14.22
CA ALA A 197 2.90 -2.33 -13.74
C ALA A 197 4.13 -2.56 -14.61
N ALA A 198 4.64 -1.50 -15.22
CA ALA A 198 5.80 -1.51 -16.10
C ALA A 198 6.98 -0.83 -15.38
N ASN A 199 8.06 -1.56 -15.15
CA ASN A 199 9.24 -1.06 -14.44
C ASN A 199 10.47 -1.03 -15.34
N LYS A 200 11.40 -0.15 -14.99
CA LYS A 200 12.69 -0.07 -15.67
C LYS A 200 13.61 -1.23 -15.32
N VAL A 201 14.54 -1.46 -16.23
CA VAL A 201 15.77 -2.22 -16.02
C VAL A 201 16.97 -1.39 -16.44
N GLY A 202 18.17 -1.87 -16.12
CA GLY A 202 19.39 -1.14 -16.42
C GLY A 202 19.57 0.09 -15.51
N PRO A 203 20.60 0.90 -15.74
CA PRO A 203 20.97 2.03 -14.89
C PRO A 203 19.84 3.06 -14.71
N LEU A 204 19.55 3.44 -13.46
CA LEU A 204 18.63 4.55 -13.11
C LEU A 204 19.36 5.88 -12.88
N VAL A 205 20.68 5.87 -13.10
CA VAL A 205 21.56 7.05 -13.10
C VAL A 205 22.44 6.99 -14.36
N PRO A 206 23.04 8.12 -14.79
CA PRO A 206 23.93 8.13 -15.95
C PRO A 206 25.04 7.09 -15.83
N GLU A 207 25.19 6.24 -16.85
CA GLU A 207 26.13 5.12 -16.86
C GLU A 207 27.56 5.54 -16.55
N HIS A 208 27.99 6.65 -17.15
CA HIS A 208 29.34 7.18 -16.98
C HIS A 208 29.62 7.68 -15.54
N SER A 209 28.59 7.88 -14.72
CA SER A 209 28.68 8.37 -13.34
C SER A 209 28.29 7.32 -12.29
N ILE A 210 27.84 6.12 -12.68
CA ILE A 210 27.22 5.16 -11.76
C ILE A 210 28.15 4.70 -10.63
N GLU A 211 29.43 4.48 -10.92
CA GLU A 211 30.45 4.11 -9.92
C GLU A 211 30.66 5.22 -8.88
N ALA A 212 30.67 6.48 -9.33
CA ALA A 212 30.81 7.63 -8.45
C ALA A 212 29.57 7.81 -7.55
N VAL A 213 28.37 7.63 -8.11
CA VAL A 213 27.11 7.66 -7.35
C VAL A 213 27.06 6.52 -6.34
N ALA A 214 27.33 5.30 -6.77
CA ALA A 214 27.40 4.10 -5.91
C ALA A 214 28.33 4.33 -4.70
N THR A 215 29.53 4.86 -4.97
CA THR A 215 30.49 5.22 -3.92
C THR A 215 29.94 6.30 -2.99
N ALA A 216 29.32 7.36 -3.53
CA ALA A 216 28.84 8.49 -2.74
C ALA A 216 27.66 8.14 -1.84
N VAL A 217 26.75 7.27 -2.29
CA VAL A 217 25.58 6.83 -1.51
C VAL A 217 25.81 5.52 -0.75
N GLY A 218 26.99 4.91 -0.90
CA GLY A 218 27.40 3.70 -0.18
C GLY A 218 26.62 2.45 -0.59
N VAL A 219 26.17 2.35 -1.85
CA VAL A 219 25.40 1.20 -2.34
C VAL A 219 26.06 0.57 -3.56
N PRO A 220 25.93 -0.76 -3.74
CA PRO A 220 26.48 -1.42 -4.91
C PRO A 220 25.85 -0.93 -6.22
N VAL A 221 26.63 -0.93 -7.31
CA VAL A 221 26.20 -0.48 -8.65
C VAL A 221 24.94 -1.22 -9.10
N GLU A 222 24.85 -2.52 -8.86
CA GLU A 222 23.68 -3.33 -9.22
C GLU A 222 22.39 -2.90 -8.51
N ARG A 223 22.48 -2.14 -7.42
CA ARG A 223 21.34 -1.58 -6.69
C ARG A 223 20.92 -0.18 -7.17
N LEU A 224 21.63 0.37 -8.16
CA LEU A 224 21.24 1.57 -8.89
C LEU A 224 20.60 1.24 -10.24
N HIS A 225 20.32 -0.04 -10.48
CA HIS A 225 19.59 -0.50 -11.66
C HIS A 225 18.11 -0.68 -11.33
N GLY A 226 17.25 -0.50 -12.33
CA GLY A 226 15.83 -0.83 -12.22
C GLY A 226 15.65 -2.30 -11.88
N ALA A 227 14.73 -2.58 -10.97
CA ALA A 227 14.48 -3.91 -10.42
C ALA A 227 13.77 -4.87 -11.41
N GLY A 228 13.36 -4.36 -12.57
CA GLY A 228 12.56 -5.13 -13.51
C GLY A 228 11.29 -5.64 -12.86
N GLU A 229 11.00 -6.93 -13.03
CA GLU A 229 9.80 -7.61 -12.55
C GLU A 229 8.49 -6.88 -12.89
N SER A 230 8.45 -6.24 -14.07
CA SER A 230 7.20 -5.72 -14.63
C SER A 230 6.12 -6.80 -14.58
N GLN A 231 4.91 -6.48 -14.13
CA GLN A 231 3.92 -7.51 -13.82
C GLN A 231 2.48 -7.08 -14.05
N ILE A 232 1.63 -8.09 -14.24
CA ILE A 232 0.18 -7.97 -14.36
C ILE A 232 -0.43 -8.72 -13.17
N VAL A 233 -1.27 -8.04 -12.40
CA VAL A 233 -1.83 -8.55 -11.15
C VAL A 233 -3.35 -8.52 -11.19
N ALA A 234 -3.97 -9.63 -10.82
CA ALA A 234 -5.42 -9.81 -10.73
C ALA A 234 -6.04 -9.14 -9.49
N PRO A 235 -7.36 -8.87 -9.51
CA PRO A 235 -8.10 -8.29 -8.39
C PRO A 235 -8.00 -9.03 -7.05
N ASP A 236 -7.56 -10.29 -7.03
CA ASP A 236 -7.34 -11.07 -5.80
C ASP A 236 -5.89 -11.04 -5.28
N GLY A 237 -5.02 -10.27 -5.96
CA GLY A 237 -3.59 -10.16 -5.67
C GLY A 237 -2.71 -11.17 -6.40
N THR A 238 -3.30 -12.07 -7.20
CA THR A 238 -2.53 -13.05 -7.97
C THR A 238 -1.73 -12.38 -9.08
N VAL A 239 -0.41 -12.57 -9.07
CA VAL A 239 0.47 -12.15 -10.16
C VAL A 239 0.33 -13.14 -11.32
N VAL A 240 -0.35 -12.75 -12.39
CA VAL A 240 -0.67 -13.64 -13.53
C VAL A 240 0.44 -13.68 -14.58
N ALA A 241 1.27 -12.64 -14.64
CA ALA A 241 2.46 -12.59 -15.47
C ALA A 241 3.50 -11.67 -14.82
N ARG A 242 4.79 -12.05 -14.94
CA ARG A 242 5.92 -11.29 -14.38
C ARG A 242 7.15 -11.38 -15.29
N GLY A 243 7.82 -10.26 -15.48
CA GLY A 243 9.07 -10.14 -16.20
C GLY A 243 10.29 -10.57 -15.37
N PRO A 244 11.47 -10.70 -16.00
CA PRO A 244 12.70 -11.02 -15.29
C PRO A 244 13.15 -9.86 -14.40
N LEU A 245 14.02 -10.15 -13.43
CA LEU A 245 14.69 -9.16 -12.57
C LEU A 245 15.55 -8.15 -13.38
N SER A 246 16.05 -8.58 -14.54
CA SER A 246 16.93 -7.77 -15.39
C SER A 246 16.72 -8.08 -16.87
N GLY A 247 17.15 -7.16 -17.73
CA GLY A 247 16.98 -7.24 -19.17
C GLY A 247 15.60 -6.78 -19.62
N GLU A 248 15.52 -6.28 -20.86
CA GLU A 248 14.24 -5.84 -21.42
C GLU A 248 13.32 -7.04 -21.65
N ALA A 249 12.01 -6.80 -21.52
CA ALA A 249 10.99 -7.81 -21.71
C ALA A 249 9.64 -7.19 -22.03
N VAL A 250 8.78 -7.96 -22.70
CA VAL A 250 7.35 -7.65 -22.87
C VAL A 250 6.55 -8.71 -22.12
N VAL A 251 5.88 -8.30 -21.04
CA VAL A 251 5.13 -9.18 -20.15
C VAL A 251 3.66 -9.11 -20.52
N VAL A 252 3.11 -10.20 -21.05
CA VAL A 252 1.74 -10.23 -21.59
C VAL A 252 0.82 -11.17 -20.82
N ALA A 253 -0.45 -10.78 -20.70
CA ALA A 253 -1.51 -11.65 -20.19
C ALA A 253 -2.86 -11.29 -20.81
N ASP A 254 -3.77 -12.25 -20.82
CA ASP A 254 -5.19 -12.01 -21.06
C ASP A 254 -5.85 -11.73 -19.71
N ILE A 255 -6.56 -10.62 -19.58
CA ILE A 255 -7.27 -10.23 -18.36
C ILE A 255 -8.76 -10.14 -18.64
N ASP A 256 -9.60 -10.68 -17.76
CA ASP A 256 -11.04 -10.42 -17.77
C ASP A 256 -11.34 -9.21 -16.88
N VAL A 257 -11.55 -8.07 -17.51
CA VAL A 257 -11.73 -6.78 -16.82
C VAL A 257 -12.97 -6.79 -15.92
N SER A 258 -13.98 -7.62 -16.23
CA SER A 258 -15.20 -7.74 -15.42
C SER A 258 -14.96 -8.32 -14.02
N LEU A 259 -13.83 -9.00 -13.79
CA LEU A 259 -13.45 -9.46 -12.45
C LEU A 259 -13.20 -8.30 -11.48
N ALA A 260 -12.93 -7.10 -11.98
CA ALA A 260 -12.80 -5.91 -11.16
C ALA A 260 -14.16 -5.32 -10.73
N ASP A 261 -15.28 -5.77 -11.29
CA ASP A 261 -16.61 -5.29 -10.88
C ASP A 261 -17.06 -5.93 -9.55
N ASP A 262 -16.50 -7.09 -9.17
CA ASP A 262 -16.77 -7.73 -7.89
C ASP A 262 -15.77 -7.31 -6.80
N LYS A 263 -16.19 -6.34 -6.00
CA LYS A 263 -15.42 -5.78 -4.89
C LYS A 263 -15.48 -6.63 -3.61
N ARG A 264 -16.17 -7.78 -3.65
CA ARG A 264 -16.29 -8.67 -2.49
C ARG A 264 -15.03 -9.50 -2.28
N ARG A 265 -14.71 -9.69 -1.01
CA ARG A 265 -13.75 -10.66 -0.49
C ARG A 265 -14.40 -12.05 -0.34
N PRO A 266 -13.62 -13.11 -0.07
CA PRO A 266 -14.15 -14.45 0.15
C PRO A 266 -15.18 -14.57 1.30
N ASP A 267 -15.11 -13.67 2.29
CA ASP A 267 -16.07 -13.57 3.40
C ASP A 267 -17.37 -12.84 3.04
N GLY A 268 -17.48 -12.31 1.82
CA GLY A 268 -18.63 -11.56 1.30
C GLY A 268 -18.55 -10.05 1.53
N THR A 269 -17.53 -9.54 2.24
CA THR A 269 -17.37 -8.10 2.50
C THR A 269 -16.99 -7.37 1.21
N ASP A 270 -17.82 -6.42 0.78
CA ASP A 270 -17.48 -5.48 -0.28
C ASP A 270 -16.65 -4.32 0.26
N VAL A 271 -15.35 -4.33 -0.03
CA VAL A 271 -14.37 -3.40 0.58
C VAL A 271 -14.54 -1.95 0.16
N LEU A 272 -15.23 -1.67 -0.95
CA LEU A 272 -15.51 -0.31 -1.39
C LEU A 272 -16.87 0.18 -0.90
N ALA A 273 -17.88 -0.69 -0.84
CA ALA A 273 -19.21 -0.33 -0.38
C ALA A 273 -19.27 -0.07 1.13
N VAL A 274 -18.47 -0.78 1.94
CA VAL A 274 -18.48 -0.63 3.41
C VAL A 274 -17.56 0.48 3.93
N ARG A 275 -16.92 1.25 3.04
CA ARG A 275 -16.14 2.44 3.41
C ARG A 275 -17.00 3.44 4.19
N ARG A 276 -16.35 4.26 5.02
CA ARG A 276 -16.99 5.31 5.83
C ARG A 276 -16.32 6.67 5.56
N PRO A 277 -16.58 7.30 4.40
CA PRO A 277 -15.89 8.53 3.97
C PRO A 277 -15.98 9.70 4.96
N GLU A 278 -17.05 9.76 5.75
CA GLU A 278 -17.23 10.74 6.81
C GLU A 278 -16.16 10.67 7.92
N LEU A 279 -15.47 9.53 8.06
CA LEU A 279 -14.37 9.34 9.02
C LEU A 279 -13.03 9.82 8.47
N TYR A 280 -12.90 9.98 7.16
CA TYR A 280 -11.61 10.15 6.48
C TYR A 280 -11.19 11.61 6.32
N GLY A 281 -11.94 12.55 6.90
CA GLY A 281 -11.62 13.99 6.92
C GLY A 281 -10.17 14.33 7.32
N PRO A 282 -9.55 13.68 8.33
CA PRO A 282 -8.15 13.92 8.67
C PRO A 282 -7.16 13.60 7.53
N ILE A 283 -7.49 12.68 6.63
CA ILE A 283 -6.60 12.28 5.52
C ILE A 283 -6.42 13.43 4.53
N VAL A 284 -7.47 14.23 4.30
CA VAL A 284 -7.46 15.38 3.38
C VAL A 284 -7.02 16.68 4.06
N ALA A 285 -6.70 16.65 5.35
CA ALA A 285 -6.21 17.82 6.07
C ALA A 285 -4.73 18.09 5.76
N PRO A 286 -4.28 19.36 5.81
CA PRO A 286 -2.86 19.69 5.69
C PRO A 286 -1.99 18.90 6.69
N PRO A 287 -0.78 18.48 6.29
CA PRO A 287 0.13 17.76 7.17
C PRO A 287 0.56 18.66 8.34
N HIS A 288 0.71 18.07 9.52
CA HIS A 288 1.07 18.79 10.74
C HIS A 288 2.36 18.28 11.40
N GLY A 289 3.04 17.28 10.83
CA GLY A 289 4.18 16.66 11.46
C GLY A 289 3.78 15.75 12.63
N ARG A 290 4.70 14.86 13.02
CA ARG A 290 4.56 14.09 14.26
C ARG A 290 4.68 15.02 15.47
N ARG A 291 3.79 14.89 16.44
CA ARG A 291 3.68 15.79 17.62
C ARG A 291 4.51 15.34 18.81
N ALA A 292 4.74 14.03 18.95
CA ALA A 292 5.52 13.45 20.05
C ALA A 292 6.33 12.24 19.58
N PRO A 293 7.55 12.02 20.12
CA PRO A 293 8.28 10.77 19.92
C PRO A 293 7.62 9.62 20.68
N ALA A 294 7.99 8.39 20.36
CA ALA A 294 7.60 7.22 21.14
C ALA A 294 8.11 7.31 22.59
N GLY A 295 7.42 6.61 23.50
CA GLY A 295 7.77 6.59 24.93
C GLY A 295 9.00 5.73 25.25
N ALA A 296 9.30 4.72 24.42
CA ALA A 296 10.44 3.84 24.55
C ALA A 296 11.01 3.44 23.17
N PRO A 297 12.31 3.08 23.09
CA PRO A 297 12.91 2.58 21.86
C PRO A 297 12.31 1.24 21.41
N GLU A 298 11.99 0.38 22.38
CA GLU A 298 11.54 -0.99 22.17
C GLU A 298 10.41 -1.35 23.13
N VAL A 299 9.57 -2.29 22.70
CA VAL A 299 8.56 -2.92 23.55
C VAL A 299 8.46 -4.41 23.20
N VAL A 300 8.44 -5.27 24.21
CA VAL A 300 8.19 -6.71 23.98
C VAL A 300 6.70 -6.93 23.82
N ALA A 301 6.28 -7.42 22.66
CA ALA A 301 4.90 -7.74 22.35
C ALA A 301 4.71 -9.25 22.18
N ALA A 302 3.50 -9.71 22.50
CA ALA A 302 3.05 -11.07 22.33
C ALA A 302 1.79 -11.09 21.46
N VAL A 303 1.70 -12.08 20.59
CA VAL A 303 0.48 -12.47 19.90
C VAL A 303 0.02 -13.81 20.48
N VAL A 304 -1.25 -13.87 20.87
CA VAL A 304 -1.89 -15.11 21.35
C VAL A 304 -2.76 -15.65 20.22
N CYS A 305 -2.53 -16.90 19.83
CA CYS A 305 -3.17 -17.57 18.70
C CYS A 305 -3.78 -18.90 19.17
N PRO A 306 -4.81 -18.86 20.03
CA PRO A 306 -5.28 -20.04 20.75
C PRO A 306 -5.95 -21.03 19.80
N GLY A 307 -5.50 -22.28 19.86
CA GLY A 307 -6.16 -23.42 19.23
C GLY A 307 -7.41 -23.87 19.99
N GLU A 308 -7.98 -24.98 19.55
CA GLU A 308 -9.13 -25.58 20.23
C GLU A 308 -8.71 -26.15 21.60
N GLY A 309 -9.35 -25.68 22.68
CA GLY A 309 -9.10 -26.14 24.05
C GLY A 309 -8.01 -25.40 24.81
N ASP A 310 -7.30 -24.45 24.18
CA ASP A 310 -6.30 -23.63 24.86
C ASP A 310 -6.93 -22.66 25.87
N ASP A 311 -6.29 -22.52 27.03
CA ASP A 311 -6.66 -21.50 28.03
C ASP A 311 -6.03 -20.15 27.67
N VAL A 312 -6.83 -19.27 27.08
CA VAL A 312 -6.42 -17.92 26.67
C VAL A 312 -5.84 -17.12 27.85
N LEU A 313 -6.41 -17.23 29.05
CA LEU A 313 -5.91 -16.48 30.20
C LEU A 313 -4.59 -17.05 30.73
N ALA A 314 -4.37 -18.36 30.58
CA ALA A 314 -3.05 -18.95 30.85
C ALA A 314 -2.00 -18.43 29.87
N LEU A 315 -2.31 -18.40 28.57
CA LEU A 315 -1.40 -17.84 27.56
C LEU A 315 -1.07 -16.36 27.80
N VAL A 316 -2.03 -15.56 28.28
CA VAL A 316 -1.78 -14.18 28.71
C VAL A 316 -0.80 -14.13 29.88
N ARG A 317 -1.01 -14.95 30.92
CA ARG A 317 -0.10 -15.03 32.07
C ARG A 317 1.30 -15.48 31.65
N ASP A 318 1.39 -16.43 30.74
CA ASP A 318 2.67 -16.92 30.21
C ASP A 318 3.39 -15.83 29.42
N ALA A 319 2.67 -15.05 28.60
CA ALA A 319 3.23 -13.89 27.90
C ALA A 319 3.78 -12.84 28.87
N VAL A 320 3.01 -12.49 29.90
CA VAL A 320 3.43 -11.54 30.94
C VAL A 320 4.63 -12.07 31.72
N ALA A 321 4.64 -13.35 32.09
CA ALA A 321 5.77 -13.99 32.75
C ALA A 321 7.02 -14.03 31.85
N GLY A 322 6.83 -14.10 30.53
CA GLY A 322 7.86 -13.95 29.50
C GLY A 322 8.33 -12.51 29.27
N GLY A 323 7.74 -11.53 29.96
CA GLY A 323 8.13 -10.12 29.87
C GLY A 323 7.38 -9.31 28.82
N ALA A 324 6.29 -9.83 28.25
CA ALA A 324 5.44 -9.07 27.33
C ALA A 324 4.86 -7.84 28.04
N GLN A 325 4.98 -6.68 27.38
CA GLN A 325 4.36 -5.41 27.79
C GLN A 325 3.09 -5.11 26.98
N LEU A 326 2.94 -5.74 25.82
CA LEU A 326 1.72 -5.73 25.00
C LEU A 326 1.35 -7.18 24.66
N VAL A 327 0.10 -7.57 24.89
CA VAL A 327 -0.41 -8.91 24.53
C VAL A 327 -1.65 -8.73 23.65
N VAL A 328 -1.63 -9.18 22.41
CA VAL A 328 -2.78 -9.06 21.50
C VAL A 328 -3.47 -10.42 21.35
N LEU A 329 -4.77 -10.42 21.62
CA LEU A 329 -5.66 -11.59 21.52
C LEU A 329 -6.44 -11.55 20.20
N PRO A 330 -6.87 -12.71 19.66
CA PRO A 330 -7.63 -12.74 18.42
C PRO A 330 -8.99 -12.06 18.60
N GLU A 331 -9.63 -11.76 17.48
CA GLU A 331 -10.99 -11.25 17.47
C GLU A 331 -11.92 -12.15 18.31
N LEU A 332 -12.70 -11.52 19.21
CA LEU A 332 -13.66 -12.19 20.09
C LEU A 332 -13.03 -13.39 20.83
N ALA A 333 -11.83 -13.19 21.39
CA ALA A 333 -11.03 -14.25 22.02
C ALA A 333 -11.77 -15.07 23.10
N ALA A 334 -12.69 -14.43 23.83
CA ALA A 334 -13.52 -15.09 24.84
C ALA A 334 -14.62 -15.99 24.27
N TRP A 335 -14.88 -15.93 22.96
CA TRP A 335 -15.91 -16.72 22.31
C TRP A 335 -15.28 -17.89 21.58
N SER A 336 -15.82 -19.10 21.80
CA SER A 336 -15.39 -20.29 21.08
C SER A 336 -15.49 -20.07 19.58
N GLY A 337 -14.42 -20.35 18.84
CA GLY A 337 -14.34 -20.11 17.40
C GLY A 337 -14.35 -18.64 16.95
N GLY A 338 -14.31 -17.67 17.88
CA GLY A 338 -14.33 -16.24 17.55
C GLY A 338 -15.69 -15.71 17.10
N VAL A 339 -16.79 -16.39 17.45
CA VAL A 339 -18.15 -16.01 17.02
C VAL A 339 -19.04 -15.73 18.23
N ALA A 340 -19.55 -14.50 18.32
CA ALA A 340 -20.50 -14.08 19.35
C ALA A 340 -21.95 -14.40 18.95
N GLY A 341 -22.42 -15.62 19.26
CA GLY A 341 -23.76 -16.10 18.90
C GLY A 341 -24.85 -15.78 19.93
N GLU A 342 -26.12 -15.86 19.50
CA GLU A 342 -27.26 -15.85 20.43
C GLU A 342 -27.22 -17.10 21.33
N GLY A 343 -27.31 -16.89 22.65
CA GLY A 343 -27.35 -17.97 23.64
C GLY A 343 -26.00 -18.56 24.04
N SER A 344 -24.89 -18.10 23.46
CA SER A 344 -23.55 -18.38 23.99
C SER A 344 -23.09 -17.27 24.95
N THR A 345 -22.22 -17.64 25.89
CA THR A 345 -21.59 -16.72 26.82
C THR A 345 -20.08 -16.73 26.63
N PRO A 346 -19.39 -15.60 26.82
CA PRO A 346 -17.94 -15.59 26.77
C PRO A 346 -17.35 -16.50 27.86
N SER A 347 -16.26 -17.19 27.54
CA SER A 347 -15.56 -18.10 28.45
C SER A 347 -14.83 -17.37 29.59
N PHE A 348 -14.56 -16.08 29.42
CA PHE A 348 -14.06 -15.19 30.46
C PHE A 348 -14.61 -13.76 30.28
N ALA A 349 -14.71 -13.03 31.39
CA ALA A 349 -15.06 -11.62 31.39
C ALA A 349 -13.80 -10.74 31.32
N THR A 350 -13.95 -9.47 30.96
CA THR A 350 -12.86 -8.48 30.94
C THR A 350 -12.13 -8.38 32.29
N ASP A 351 -12.85 -8.53 33.41
CA ASP A 351 -12.24 -8.57 34.75
C ASP A 351 -11.24 -9.71 34.93
N ALA A 352 -11.50 -10.88 34.34
CA ALA A 352 -10.56 -12.00 34.42
C ALA A 352 -9.30 -11.75 33.58
N LEU A 353 -9.40 -10.99 32.48
CA LEU A 353 -8.25 -10.54 31.71
C LEU A 353 -7.42 -9.52 32.51
N ARG A 354 -8.05 -8.54 33.16
CA ARG A 354 -7.37 -7.63 34.11
C ARG A 354 -6.64 -8.42 35.19
N ASP A 355 -7.30 -9.39 35.79
CA ASP A 355 -6.72 -10.19 36.87
C ASP A 355 -5.52 -11.04 36.39
N ALA A 356 -5.54 -11.49 35.12
CA ALA A 356 -4.39 -12.17 34.49
C ALA A 356 -3.18 -11.25 34.28
N LEU A 357 -3.37 -9.93 34.25
CA LEU A 357 -2.31 -8.91 34.14
C LEU A 357 -1.83 -8.39 35.51
N ALA A 358 -2.45 -8.82 36.61
CA ALA A 358 -2.19 -8.28 37.94
C ALA A 358 -0.70 -8.38 38.33
N GLY A 359 -0.15 -7.28 38.84
CA GLY A 359 1.26 -7.19 39.22
C GLY A 359 2.22 -6.94 38.06
N SER A 360 1.73 -6.73 36.85
CA SER A 360 2.53 -6.33 35.68
C SER A 360 2.18 -4.92 35.21
N SER A 361 3.01 -4.37 34.32
CA SER A 361 2.72 -3.14 33.54
C SER A 361 2.20 -3.45 32.13
N ALA A 362 1.84 -4.72 31.86
CA ALA A 362 1.43 -5.15 30.54
C ALA A 362 0.01 -4.66 30.22
N THR A 363 -0.23 -4.41 28.94
CA THR A 363 -1.56 -4.14 28.39
C THR A 363 -1.97 -5.30 27.49
N ALA A 364 -3.14 -5.89 27.71
CA ALA A 364 -3.75 -6.84 26.79
C ALA A 364 -4.75 -6.14 25.88
N VAL A 365 -4.75 -6.48 24.59
CA VAL A 365 -5.73 -6.03 23.61
C VAL A 365 -6.61 -7.20 23.19
N THR A 366 -7.92 -7.00 23.20
CA THR A 366 -8.92 -7.99 22.76
C THR A 366 -10.09 -7.31 22.09
N SER A 367 -11.06 -8.06 21.58
CA SER A 367 -12.35 -7.53 21.19
C SER A 367 -13.50 -8.29 21.83
N VAL A 368 -14.60 -7.59 22.07
CA VAL A 368 -15.78 -8.09 22.79
C VAL A 368 -17.05 -7.64 22.08
N ARG A 369 -18.15 -8.33 22.38
CA ARG A 369 -19.50 -7.84 22.09
C ARG A 369 -20.00 -7.05 23.29
N GLU A 370 -20.37 -5.79 23.06
CA GLU A 370 -21.02 -4.93 24.04
C GLU A 370 -22.34 -4.44 23.46
N ASP A 371 -23.44 -5.02 23.96
CA ASP A 371 -24.78 -4.84 23.40
C ASP A 371 -24.82 -5.14 21.89
N ASP A 372 -24.99 -4.10 21.09
CA ASP A 372 -25.09 -4.08 19.64
C ASP A 372 -23.81 -3.55 18.94
N GLN A 373 -22.67 -3.54 19.66
CA GLN A 373 -21.36 -3.12 19.15
C GLN A 373 -20.31 -4.21 19.26
N HIS A 374 -19.44 -4.28 18.26
CA HIS A 374 -18.15 -4.96 18.35
C HIS A 374 -17.10 -3.95 18.81
N VAL A 375 -16.46 -4.20 19.95
CA VAL A 375 -15.59 -3.21 20.60
C VAL A 375 -14.23 -3.83 20.91
N GLY A 376 -13.17 -3.20 20.41
CA GLY A 376 -11.80 -3.45 20.82
C GLY A 376 -11.52 -2.82 22.18
N LEU A 377 -10.85 -3.56 23.06
CA LEU A 377 -10.46 -3.10 24.38
C LEU A 377 -8.95 -3.20 24.51
N ALA A 378 -8.32 -2.17 25.07
CA ALA A 378 -7.01 -2.30 25.72
C ALA A 378 -7.23 -2.31 27.24
N VAL A 379 -6.66 -3.30 27.92
CA VAL A 379 -6.87 -3.59 29.34
C VAL A 379 -5.51 -3.71 30.01
N ASP A 380 -5.30 -2.99 31.11
CA ASP A 380 -4.14 -3.16 31.98
C ASP A 380 -4.59 -3.71 33.36
N ALA A 381 -3.66 -3.79 34.32
CA ALA A 381 -3.98 -4.24 35.68
C ALA A 381 -4.95 -3.30 36.45
N GLY A 382 -5.08 -2.05 36.02
CA GLY A 382 -6.02 -1.06 36.57
C GLY A 382 -7.41 -1.12 35.94
N GLY A 383 -7.55 -1.70 34.74
CA GLY A 383 -8.82 -1.92 34.05
C GLY A 383 -8.74 -1.57 32.57
N VAL A 384 -9.86 -1.17 31.99
CA VAL A 384 -9.92 -0.77 30.58
C VAL A 384 -9.31 0.62 30.40
N VAL A 385 -8.28 0.73 29.58
CA VAL A 385 -7.60 2.01 29.27
C VAL A 385 -7.96 2.58 27.90
N LEU A 386 -8.49 1.75 26.99
CA LEU A 386 -9.02 2.17 25.69
C LEU A 386 -10.23 1.32 25.31
N ARG A 387 -11.24 1.96 24.72
CA ARG A 387 -12.41 1.34 24.09
C ARG A 387 -12.53 1.87 22.68
N GLN A 388 -12.41 0.99 21.69
CA GLN A 388 -12.54 1.32 20.28
C GLN A 388 -13.72 0.54 19.69
N PRO A 389 -14.90 1.16 19.50
CA PRO A 389 -15.95 0.55 18.70
C PRO A 389 -15.50 0.36 17.26
N GLN A 390 -15.88 -0.76 16.63
CA GLN A 390 -15.59 -1.04 15.23
C GLN A 390 -16.18 0.07 14.34
N LEU A 391 -15.41 0.52 13.35
CA LEU A 391 -15.76 1.66 12.50
C LEU A 391 -16.55 1.26 11.26
N HIS A 392 -16.24 0.11 10.67
CA HIS A 392 -16.85 -0.36 9.43
C HIS A 392 -17.82 -1.51 9.69
N ALA A 393 -18.83 -1.67 8.82
CA ALA A 393 -19.76 -2.79 8.93
C ALA A 393 -19.05 -4.11 8.61
N SER A 394 -19.34 -5.16 9.39
CA SER A 394 -18.81 -6.51 9.14
C SER A 394 -19.94 -7.45 8.75
N VAL A 395 -19.78 -8.16 7.63
CA VAL A 395 -20.73 -9.20 7.21
C VAL A 395 -20.76 -10.35 8.23
N ARG A 396 -19.63 -10.67 8.87
CA ARG A 396 -19.51 -11.75 9.87
C ARG A 396 -20.38 -11.51 11.10
N HIS A 397 -20.51 -10.24 11.50
CA HIS A 397 -21.18 -9.83 12.74
C HIS A 397 -22.48 -9.05 12.49
N ALA A 398 -22.95 -9.00 11.24
CA ALA A 398 -24.10 -8.18 10.83
C ALA A 398 -25.39 -8.46 11.62
N ALA A 399 -25.54 -9.66 12.19
CA ALA A 399 -26.69 -10.03 13.00
C ALA A 399 -26.79 -9.27 14.34
N TRP A 400 -25.69 -8.69 14.83
CA TRP A 400 -25.67 -8.05 16.15
C TRP A 400 -24.81 -6.79 16.24
N ALA A 401 -23.77 -6.63 15.42
CA ALA A 401 -22.90 -5.45 15.43
C ALA A 401 -23.49 -4.33 14.56
N THR A 402 -24.64 -3.78 14.97
CA THR A 402 -25.39 -2.77 14.20
C THR A 402 -24.97 -1.34 14.50
N ARG A 403 -24.32 -1.09 15.64
CA ARG A 403 -23.87 0.26 16.04
C ARG A 403 -22.35 0.37 15.94
N LEU A 404 -21.90 1.28 15.09
CA LEU A 404 -20.49 1.51 14.76
C LEU A 404 -19.91 2.71 15.52
N GLY A 405 -18.59 2.80 15.58
CA GLY A 405 -17.86 3.97 16.03
C GLY A 405 -17.83 5.09 14.98
N ASP A 406 -17.42 6.27 15.43
CA ASP A 406 -17.34 7.52 14.67
C ASP A 406 -15.94 8.15 14.66
N ALA A 407 -14.97 7.54 15.34
CA ALA A 407 -13.58 7.96 15.32
C ALA A 407 -12.64 6.80 15.70
N LEU A 408 -11.43 6.82 15.16
CA LEU A 408 -10.33 6.01 15.67
C LEU A 408 -9.69 6.73 16.87
N GLU A 409 -9.48 6.02 17.96
CA GLU A 409 -8.90 6.53 19.19
C GLU A 409 -7.49 5.96 19.42
N VAL A 410 -6.63 6.76 20.05
CA VAL A 410 -5.25 6.38 20.40
C VAL A 410 -5.01 6.64 21.88
N VAL A 411 -4.41 5.68 22.58
CA VAL A 411 -4.05 5.79 24.00
C VAL A 411 -2.54 5.90 24.19
N ASP A 412 -2.11 6.78 25.09
CA ASP A 412 -0.72 6.89 25.51
C ASP A 412 -0.38 5.80 26.54
N LEU A 413 0.60 4.96 26.23
CA LEU A 413 1.18 3.96 27.12
C LEU A 413 2.65 4.30 27.41
N PRO A 414 3.27 3.73 28.47
CA PRO A 414 4.65 4.07 28.84
C PRO A 414 5.68 3.90 27.71
N TRP A 415 5.45 2.98 26.77
CA TRP A 415 6.34 2.70 25.65
C TRP A 415 5.98 3.46 24.35
N GLY A 416 4.79 4.08 24.26
CA GLY A 416 4.33 4.75 23.04
C GLY A 416 2.81 4.80 22.92
N ARG A 417 2.36 5.27 21.76
CA ARG A 417 0.94 5.44 21.42
C ARG A 417 0.37 4.19 20.77
N LEU A 418 -0.71 3.66 21.34
CA LEU A 418 -1.39 2.45 20.85
C LEU A 418 -2.72 2.83 20.19
N ALA A 419 -2.92 2.37 18.95
CA ALA A 419 -4.24 2.28 18.34
C ALA A 419 -4.72 0.82 18.35
N VAL A 420 -6.04 0.62 18.44
CA VAL A 420 -6.66 -0.70 18.25
C VAL A 420 -7.47 -0.67 16.97
N VAL A 421 -7.22 -1.62 16.07
CA VAL A 421 -7.97 -1.77 14.81
C VAL A 421 -8.76 -3.07 14.90
N VAL A 422 -10.08 -2.97 14.95
CA VAL A 422 -10.95 -4.07 15.38
C VAL A 422 -11.52 -4.79 14.18
N GLY A 423 -11.25 -6.10 14.08
CA GLY A 423 -11.87 -6.96 13.07
C GLY A 423 -11.72 -6.39 11.66
N ASP A 424 -12.84 -6.16 10.98
CA ASP A 424 -12.87 -5.75 9.57
C ASP A 424 -12.41 -4.31 9.33
N ASP A 425 -12.21 -3.49 10.37
CA ASP A 425 -11.52 -2.20 10.24
C ASP A 425 -10.11 -2.35 9.64
N ALA A 426 -9.52 -3.54 9.81
CA ALA A 426 -8.22 -3.92 9.28
C ALA A 426 -8.17 -4.00 7.74
N LEU A 427 -9.33 -4.12 7.08
CA LEU A 427 -9.45 -4.23 5.63
C LEU A 427 -9.28 -2.88 4.92
N HIS A 428 -9.35 -1.78 5.66
CA HIS A 428 -9.39 -0.42 5.13
C HIS A 428 -8.04 0.28 5.33
N PRO A 429 -7.35 0.68 4.24
CA PRO A 429 -6.16 1.53 4.30
C PRO A 429 -6.33 2.78 5.16
N GLU A 430 -7.50 3.40 5.02
CA GLU A 430 -7.83 4.66 5.66
C GLU A 430 -7.74 4.54 7.19
N THR A 431 -8.09 3.40 7.78
CA THR A 431 -7.99 3.18 9.22
C THR A 431 -6.55 3.31 9.73
N PHE A 432 -5.59 2.71 9.03
CA PHE A 432 -4.18 2.78 9.44
C PHE A 432 -3.58 4.15 9.16
N ARG A 433 -4.04 4.83 8.11
CA ARG A 433 -3.68 6.23 7.88
C ARG A 433 -4.16 7.12 9.02
N LEU A 434 -5.41 6.96 9.48
CA LEU A 434 -5.94 7.67 10.65
C LEU A 434 -5.10 7.40 11.91
N ALA A 435 -4.66 6.16 12.13
CA ALA A 435 -3.78 5.81 13.25
C ALA A 435 -2.44 6.56 13.18
N SER A 436 -1.81 6.58 12.00
CA SER A 436 -0.53 7.26 11.79
C SER A 436 -0.64 8.78 11.93
N LEU A 437 -1.72 9.38 11.43
CA LEU A 437 -1.98 10.83 11.60
C LEU A 437 -2.21 11.23 13.07
N GLN A 438 -2.59 10.29 13.92
CA GLN A 438 -2.69 10.46 15.37
C GLN A 438 -1.42 10.03 16.13
N ASP A 439 -0.32 9.84 15.39
CA ASP A 439 0.99 9.48 15.90
C ASP A 439 1.04 8.12 16.62
N ALA A 440 0.16 7.18 16.26
CA ALA A 440 0.30 5.81 16.74
C ALA A 440 1.72 5.28 16.45
N ASP A 441 2.30 4.56 17.42
CA ASP A 441 3.58 3.87 17.29
C ASP A 441 3.37 2.38 17.02
N VAL A 442 2.33 1.83 17.64
CA VAL A 442 1.92 0.44 17.54
C VAL A 442 0.43 0.38 17.25
N VAL A 443 0.03 -0.53 16.36
CA VAL A 443 -1.36 -0.89 16.11
C VAL A 443 -1.58 -2.34 16.49
N ALA A 444 -2.52 -2.59 17.39
CA ALA A 444 -2.97 -3.93 17.74
C ALA A 444 -4.23 -4.28 16.95
N VAL A 445 -4.24 -5.46 16.34
CA VAL A 445 -5.30 -5.92 15.42
C VAL A 445 -5.86 -7.27 15.89
N PRO A 446 -6.90 -7.28 16.74
CA PRO A 446 -7.71 -8.47 16.98
C PRO A 446 -8.49 -8.80 15.72
N PHE A 447 -8.08 -9.86 15.02
CA PHE A 447 -8.51 -10.13 13.65
C PHE A 447 -8.94 -11.59 13.44
N THR A 448 -9.64 -11.83 12.33
CA THR A 448 -9.91 -13.17 11.81
C THR A 448 -9.49 -13.19 10.35
N THR A 449 -8.46 -13.97 10.03
CA THR A 449 -7.93 -14.09 8.66
C THR A 449 -8.93 -14.79 7.74
N ALA A 450 -9.21 -14.17 6.58
CA ALA A 450 -10.12 -14.72 5.56
C ALA A 450 -9.39 -15.09 4.26
N ALA A 451 -8.17 -14.57 4.06
CA ALA A 451 -7.31 -14.93 2.93
C ALA A 451 -5.83 -14.75 3.28
N ALA A 452 -4.95 -15.48 2.57
CA ALA A 452 -3.50 -15.40 2.82
C ALA A 452 -2.94 -13.98 2.61
N HIS A 453 -3.49 -13.22 1.66
CA HIS A 453 -3.09 -11.85 1.39
C HIS A 453 -3.41 -10.88 2.54
N ASP A 454 -4.21 -11.27 3.54
CA ASP A 454 -4.43 -10.44 4.72
C ASP A 454 -3.12 -10.20 5.47
N LEU A 455 -2.35 -11.28 5.68
CA LEU A 455 -1.07 -11.22 6.38
C LEU A 455 0.08 -10.93 5.41
N ASP A 456 0.09 -11.55 4.22
CA ASP A 456 1.25 -11.48 3.32
C ASP A 456 1.31 -10.20 2.46
N LEU A 457 0.20 -9.44 2.36
CA LEU A 457 0.13 -8.19 1.59
C LEU A 457 -0.50 -7.05 2.39
N LEU A 458 -1.78 -7.14 2.74
CA LEU A 458 -2.57 -6.02 3.26
C LEU A 458 -1.96 -5.42 4.51
N LEU A 459 -1.82 -6.22 5.58
CA LEU A 459 -1.34 -5.77 6.90
C LEU A 459 0.17 -5.49 6.92
N LEU A 460 0.95 -6.15 6.06
CA LEU A 460 2.35 -5.79 5.85
C LEU A 460 2.49 -4.41 5.20
N GLU A 461 1.70 -4.12 4.17
CA GLU A 461 1.70 -2.80 3.55
C GLU A 461 1.22 -1.72 4.52
N ARG A 462 0.24 -2.03 5.38
CA ARG A 462 -0.22 -1.07 6.41
C ARG A 462 0.92 -0.64 7.32
N SER A 463 1.80 -1.56 7.69
CA SER A 463 3.01 -1.25 8.46
C SER A 463 3.99 -0.41 7.65
N ALA A 464 4.23 -0.78 6.38
CA ALA A 464 5.19 -0.13 5.49
C ALA A 464 4.84 1.33 5.17
N GLU A 465 3.65 1.58 4.61
CA GLU A 465 3.22 2.87 4.07
C GLU A 465 2.85 3.90 5.16
N ASN A 466 2.63 3.45 6.40
CA ASN A 466 2.27 4.29 7.53
C ASN A 466 3.35 4.40 8.60
N ARG A 467 4.43 3.60 8.50
CA ARG A 467 5.47 3.45 9.53
C ARG A 467 4.87 3.13 10.89
N LEU A 468 4.16 2.02 10.95
CA LEU A 468 3.52 1.51 12.16
C LEU A 468 4.08 0.13 12.53
N ASN A 469 4.38 -0.09 13.82
CA ASN A 469 4.55 -1.46 14.31
C ASN A 469 3.15 -2.10 14.36
N VAL A 470 2.98 -3.28 13.77
CA VAL A 470 1.65 -3.91 13.67
C VAL A 470 1.68 -5.27 14.37
N VAL A 471 0.71 -5.51 15.26
CA VAL A 471 0.58 -6.79 15.97
C VAL A 471 -0.80 -7.36 15.69
N VAL A 472 -0.84 -8.48 14.96
CA VAL A 472 -2.08 -9.09 14.47
C VAL A 472 -2.26 -10.43 15.12
N ALA A 473 -3.37 -10.59 15.85
CA ALA A 473 -3.76 -11.86 16.44
C ALA A 473 -4.98 -12.41 15.71
N SER A 474 -4.89 -13.67 15.31
CA SER A 474 -6.00 -14.44 14.75
C SER A 474 -5.97 -15.85 15.34
N ARG A 475 -7.05 -16.60 15.16
CA ARG A 475 -7.02 -18.03 15.47
C ARG A 475 -6.25 -18.77 14.37
N PRO A 476 -5.57 -19.89 14.69
CA PRO A 476 -4.93 -20.71 13.67
C PRO A 476 -5.94 -21.17 12.61
N GLY A 477 -5.55 -21.02 11.34
CA GLY A 477 -6.40 -21.34 10.20
C GLY A 477 -5.59 -21.49 8.91
N PRO A 478 -6.24 -21.84 7.78
CA PRO A 478 -5.57 -22.07 6.51
C PRO A 478 -4.85 -20.84 5.94
N HIS A 479 -5.15 -19.65 6.47
CA HIS A 479 -4.60 -18.37 6.01
C HIS A 479 -3.63 -17.74 7.02
N GLY A 480 -3.20 -18.51 8.03
CA GLY A 480 -2.27 -18.06 9.07
C GLY A 480 -2.96 -17.69 10.37
N ALA A 481 -2.17 -17.67 11.45
CA ALA A 481 -2.65 -17.48 12.82
C ALA A 481 -2.41 -16.05 13.36
N GLY A 482 -1.38 -15.35 12.90
CA GLY A 482 -1.06 -14.01 13.40
C GLY A 482 0.37 -13.63 13.08
N MET A 483 0.74 -12.38 13.35
CA MET A 483 2.11 -11.89 13.14
C MET A 483 2.43 -10.67 14.00
N LEU A 484 3.71 -10.47 14.27
CA LEU A 484 4.26 -9.22 14.77
C LEU A 484 5.12 -8.59 13.67
N VAL A 485 4.91 -7.32 13.38
CA VAL A 485 5.59 -6.58 12.32
C VAL A 485 6.41 -5.45 12.96
N PRO A 486 7.64 -5.75 13.43
CA PRO A 486 8.53 -4.72 13.96
C PRO A 486 9.03 -3.81 12.84
N LEU A 487 9.12 -2.51 13.13
CA LEU A 487 9.72 -1.55 12.20
C LEU A 487 11.25 -1.64 12.23
N SER A 488 11.86 -1.60 11.04
CA SER A 488 13.29 -1.41 10.92
C SER A 488 13.69 0.05 11.18
N ALA A 489 14.87 0.23 11.79
CA ALA A 489 15.54 1.53 11.82
C ALA A 489 16.06 1.94 10.44
N ASP A 490 16.38 0.95 9.61
CA ASP A 490 16.74 1.13 8.22
C ASP A 490 15.46 1.44 7.42
N PHE A 491 15.17 2.74 7.25
CA PHE A 491 14.09 3.22 6.38
C PHE A 491 14.44 4.35 5.39
N THR A 492 15.20 5.37 5.81
CA THR A 492 15.58 6.49 4.93
C THR A 492 16.70 6.10 3.95
N LEU A 493 16.34 6.00 2.68
CA LEU A 493 17.27 5.74 1.58
C LEU A 493 18.40 6.77 1.53
N TRP A 494 19.61 6.27 1.24
CA TRP A 494 20.83 7.08 1.05
C TRP A 494 21.23 7.90 2.29
N SER A 495 20.73 7.55 3.46
CA SER A 495 21.21 8.05 4.76
C SER A 495 22.32 7.14 5.30
N GLY A 496 23.29 7.73 6.01
CA GLY A 496 24.52 7.02 6.39
C GLY A 496 24.33 5.92 7.44
N GLY A 497 25.09 4.83 7.32
CA GLY A 497 25.26 3.79 8.35
C GLY A 497 24.67 2.41 8.01
N TRP A 498 23.79 2.33 7.02
CA TRP A 498 23.10 1.10 6.60
C TRP A 498 23.70 0.53 5.32
N GLN A 499 23.47 -0.76 5.03
CA GLN A 499 23.69 -1.33 3.68
C GLN A 499 22.36 -1.68 2.99
N PHE A 500 22.11 -1.09 1.81
CA PHE A 500 20.82 -1.21 1.10
C PHE A 500 20.59 -2.61 0.55
N ALA A 501 19.55 -3.26 1.09
CA ALA A 501 19.17 -4.62 0.75
C ALA A 501 18.37 -4.74 -0.55
N GLY A 502 18.02 -3.62 -1.20
CA GLY A 502 17.18 -3.62 -2.39
C GLY A 502 15.69 -3.47 -2.11
N VAL A 503 15.26 -3.14 -0.89
CA VAL A 503 13.85 -2.94 -0.53
C VAL A 503 13.66 -1.55 0.06
N ILE A 504 12.60 -0.84 -0.32
CA ILE A 504 12.29 0.51 0.16
C ILE A 504 11.72 0.47 1.58
N SER A 505 10.70 -0.35 1.81
CA SER A 505 9.92 -0.29 3.04
C SER A 505 9.36 -1.62 3.53
N ARG A 506 9.57 -2.73 2.79
CA ARG A 506 9.05 -4.04 3.15
C ARG A 506 9.47 -4.46 4.57
N PRO A 507 8.50 -4.59 5.51
CA PRO A 507 8.78 -5.06 6.86
C PRO A 507 9.13 -6.55 6.89
N ARG A 508 9.78 -7.00 7.96
CA ARG A 508 10.07 -8.42 8.21
C ARG A 508 9.19 -8.92 9.35
N PRO A 509 8.07 -9.61 9.05
CA PRO A 509 7.19 -10.10 10.10
C PRO A 509 7.81 -11.28 10.86
N VAL A 510 7.45 -11.40 12.13
CA VAL A 510 7.54 -12.63 12.92
C VAL A 510 6.17 -13.29 12.87
N LEU A 511 6.03 -14.33 12.05
CA LEU A 511 4.78 -15.08 11.94
C LEU A 511 4.57 -15.94 13.19
N ALA A 512 3.33 -16.02 13.66
CA ALA A 512 2.97 -16.91 14.76
C ALA A 512 3.08 -18.38 14.32
N ASP A 513 3.84 -19.16 15.08
CA ASP A 513 4.11 -20.58 14.84
C ASP A 513 3.55 -21.50 15.95
N GLY A 514 2.86 -20.92 16.93
CA GLY A 514 2.23 -21.61 18.04
C GLY A 514 1.15 -20.76 18.73
N PRO A 515 0.63 -21.21 19.88
CA PRO A 515 -0.44 -20.52 20.60
C PRO A 515 0.01 -19.20 21.25
N LEU A 516 1.31 -19.01 21.43
CA LEU A 516 1.93 -17.79 21.94
C LEU A 516 3.24 -17.55 21.18
N THR A 517 3.35 -16.39 20.54
CA THR A 517 4.59 -15.96 19.88
C THR A 517 4.94 -14.56 20.38
N MET A 518 6.22 -14.31 20.67
CA MET A 518 6.70 -13.03 21.20
C MET A 518 7.78 -12.44 20.30
N ALA A 519 7.78 -11.12 20.16
CA ALA A 519 8.83 -10.38 19.46
C ALA A 519 9.00 -8.98 20.05
N THR A 520 10.20 -8.42 19.88
CA THR A 520 10.45 -7.01 20.19
C THR A 520 10.00 -6.14 19.03
N LEU A 521 9.15 -5.15 19.33
CA LEU A 521 8.77 -4.08 18.41
C LEU A 521 9.66 -2.85 18.67
N SER A 522 9.68 -1.92 17.72
CA SER A 522 10.48 -0.71 17.81
C SER A 522 9.62 0.55 17.63
N PRO A 523 8.85 0.97 18.67
CA PRO A 523 8.00 2.16 18.63
C PRO A 523 8.73 3.41 18.16
N GLU A 524 9.97 3.64 18.61
CA GLU A 524 10.78 4.81 18.21
C GLU A 524 10.92 4.92 16.68
N GLN A 525 10.96 3.81 15.97
CA GLN A 525 11.13 3.80 14.51
C GLN A 525 9.88 4.30 13.77
N ALA A 526 8.72 4.35 14.41
CA ALA A 526 7.52 5.00 13.86
C ALA A 526 7.67 6.54 13.77
N SER A 527 8.71 7.10 14.39
CA SER A 527 9.03 8.53 14.30
C SER A 527 9.68 8.90 12.96
N ASN A 528 10.40 7.96 12.32
CA ASN A 528 10.99 8.19 11.01
C ASN A 528 10.00 7.82 9.92
N ARG A 529 9.45 8.84 9.26
CA ARG A 529 8.52 8.73 8.12
C ARG A 529 9.14 9.14 6.78
N LEU A 530 10.42 9.50 6.78
CA LEU A 530 11.16 9.89 5.59
C LEU A 530 11.76 8.67 4.88
N VAL A 531 11.12 8.22 3.80
CA VAL A 531 11.63 7.11 2.97
C VAL A 531 12.83 7.54 2.14
N SER A 532 12.88 8.81 1.74
CA SER A 532 14.03 9.41 1.08
C SER A 532 14.08 10.91 1.38
N ARG A 533 15.10 11.61 0.89
CA ARG A 533 15.26 13.05 1.12
C ARG A 533 14.02 13.83 0.69
N GLY A 534 13.28 14.37 1.67
CA GLY A 534 12.10 15.19 1.43
C GLY A 534 10.85 14.43 1.01
N THR A 535 10.87 13.09 1.09
CA THR A 535 9.72 12.23 0.77
C THR A 535 9.27 11.54 2.06
N ASP A 536 8.15 12.01 2.60
CA ASP A 536 7.51 11.47 3.80
C ASP A 536 6.31 10.62 3.39
N VAL A 537 6.21 9.37 3.86
CA VAL A 537 5.14 8.43 3.45
C VAL A 537 3.77 8.71 4.09
N VAL A 538 3.71 9.66 5.04
CA VAL A 538 2.46 10.07 5.71
C VAL A 538 2.14 11.52 5.40
N ASP A 539 3.07 12.44 5.67
CA ASP A 539 2.87 13.88 5.47
C ASP A 539 3.11 14.31 4.01
N GLY A 540 3.83 13.50 3.24
CA GLY A 540 4.04 13.69 1.79
C GLY A 540 2.92 13.11 0.94
N ARG A 541 1.87 12.53 1.54
CA ARG A 541 0.67 12.08 0.83
C ARG A 541 0.02 13.22 0.03
N PRO A 542 -0.72 12.95 -1.06
CA PRO A 542 -1.36 13.97 -1.88
C PRO A 542 -2.64 14.51 -1.22
N TRP A 543 -2.55 15.00 0.02
CA TRP A 543 -3.69 15.38 0.87
C TRP A 543 -4.63 16.40 0.20
N ALA A 544 -4.08 17.35 -0.56
CA ALA A 544 -4.85 18.38 -1.27
C ALA A 544 -5.61 17.85 -2.49
N LEU A 545 -5.21 16.67 -3.00
CA LEU A 545 -5.87 15.99 -4.13
C LEU A 545 -6.75 14.84 -3.65
N ALA A 546 -6.74 14.54 -2.34
CA ALA A 546 -7.37 13.37 -1.74
C ALA A 546 -8.88 13.50 -1.48
N GLU A 547 -9.54 14.54 -2.02
CA GLU A 547 -10.97 14.80 -1.82
C GLU A 547 -11.88 13.62 -2.21
N THR A 548 -11.47 12.80 -3.19
CA THR A 548 -12.17 11.56 -3.54
C THR A 548 -12.39 10.63 -2.34
N LEU A 549 -11.45 10.58 -1.39
CA LEU A 549 -11.55 9.67 -0.26
C LEU A 549 -12.70 10.03 0.70
N VAL A 550 -13.09 11.31 0.79
CA VAL A 550 -14.16 11.78 1.67
C VAL A 550 -15.53 11.85 0.99
N ARG A 551 -15.61 11.44 -0.29
CA ARG A 551 -16.87 11.32 -1.02
C ARG A 551 -17.48 9.92 -0.81
N PRO A 552 -18.82 9.81 -0.68
CA PRO A 552 -19.53 8.53 -0.82
C PRO A 552 -19.15 7.85 -2.14
N SER A 553 -19.02 6.52 -2.13
CA SER A 553 -18.81 5.77 -3.37
C SER A 553 -20.10 5.80 -4.20
N GLU A 554 -20.04 6.35 -5.42
CA GLU A 554 -21.16 6.34 -6.38
C GLU A 554 -21.48 4.91 -6.90
N LEU A 555 -20.61 3.93 -6.62
CA LEU A 555 -20.80 2.52 -6.98
C LEU A 555 -21.83 1.78 -6.08
N SER A 556 -22.39 2.45 -5.06
CA SER A 556 -23.26 1.83 -4.05
C SER A 556 -24.74 1.68 -4.43
N ASP A 557 -25.16 2.13 -5.62
CA ASP A 557 -26.57 2.05 -6.05
C ASP A 557 -27.03 0.65 -6.53
N ALA A 558 -26.17 -0.37 -6.48
CA ALA A 558 -26.55 -1.77 -6.70
C ALA A 558 -26.95 -2.44 -5.37
N SER A 559 -28.12 -2.06 -4.84
CA SER A 559 -28.93 -2.72 -3.80
C SER A 559 -28.26 -3.83 -2.97
N ILE A 560 -27.95 -3.51 -1.70
CA ILE A 560 -27.65 -4.42 -0.58
C ILE A 560 -28.79 -5.41 -0.33
#